data_AF-A0A7V8YTE8-F1
#
_entry.id   AF-A0A7V8YTE8-F1
#
_cell.length_a   1.000
_cell.length_b   1.000
_cell.length_c   1.000
_cell.angle_alpha   90.00
_cell.angle_beta   90.00
_cell.angle_gamma   90.00
#
_symmetry.space_group_name_H-M   'P 1'
#
loop_
_entity.id
_entity.type
_entity.pdbx_description
1 polymer ?
#
loop_
_entity_poly.entity_id
_entity_poly.type
_entity_poly.pdbx_seq_one_letter_code
_entity_poly.pdbx_strand_id
1 'polypeptide(L)'
;DRYPLDAVLAECRRYFELRRRKVYVEYVMLAGVNDSTEQARELAKLLDAAIFKVNLIPYNPTGIYGGSSREAIGAFKHVLDRARLPSTVRLTRGRDIAAACGQLAGSATTA
;
A
#
# COMPACT_ATOMS: atom_id res chain seq x y z
N ASP A 1 -18.09 -3.60 -0.86
CA ASP A 1 -19.48 -3.40 -0.36
C ASP A 1 -19.76 -4.08 0.97
N ARG A 2 -19.32 -5.32 1.21
CA ARG A 2 -19.56 -6.02 2.49
C ARG A 2 -18.99 -5.33 3.74
N TYR A 3 -17.85 -4.64 3.60
CA TYR A 3 -17.26 -3.83 4.67
C TYR A 3 -16.83 -2.48 4.08
N PRO A 4 -17.55 -1.40 4.34
CA PRO A 4 -17.19 -0.08 3.84
C PRO A 4 -15.92 0.43 4.53
N LEU A 5 -15.17 1.29 3.83
CA LEU A 5 -13.83 1.71 4.27
C LEU A 5 -13.86 2.43 5.63
N ASP A 6 -14.87 3.24 5.89
CA ASP A 6 -15.07 3.94 7.16
C ASP A 6 -15.21 2.98 8.35
N ALA A 7 -15.97 1.90 8.18
CA ALA A 7 -16.11 0.84 9.18
C ALA A 7 -14.79 0.10 9.42
N VAL A 8 -14.04 -0.19 8.36
CA VAL A 8 -12.69 -0.80 8.47
C VAL A 8 -11.75 0.11 9.24
N LEU A 9 -11.72 1.40 8.92
CA LEU A 9 -10.87 2.38 9.61
C LEU A 9 -11.29 2.57 11.07
N ALA A 10 -12.59 2.52 11.38
CA ALA A 10 -13.09 2.56 12.76
C ALA A 10 -12.58 1.36 13.57
N GLU A 11 -12.62 0.15 13.01
CA GLU A 11 -12.07 -1.03 13.68
C GLU A 11 -10.54 -0.98 13.82
N CYS A 12 -9.81 -0.40 12.87
CA CYS A 12 -8.39 -0.14 13.01
C CYS A 12 -8.07 0.81 14.19
N ARG A 13 -8.88 1.87 14.36
CA ARG A 13 -8.75 2.79 15.51
C ARG A 13 -9.00 2.06 16.83
N ARG A 14 -10.07 1.26 16.90
CA ARG A 14 -10.39 0.44 18.08
C ARG A 14 -9.26 -0.56 18.41
N TYR A 15 -8.67 -1.19 17.39
CA TYR A 15 -7.51 -2.06 17.57
C TYR A 15 -6.33 -1.32 18.20
N PHE A 16 -6.01 -0.12 17.72
CA PHE A 16 -4.93 0.69 18.27
C PHE A 16 -5.21 1.11 19.72
N GLU A 17 -6.43 1.50 20.06
CA GLU A 17 -6.79 1.86 21.43
C GLU A 17 -6.61 0.70 22.41
N LEU A 18 -6.96 -0.52 21.98
CA LEU A 18 -6.85 -1.72 22.81
C LEU A 18 -5.42 -2.23 22.92
N ARG A 19 -4.66 -2.23 21.81
CA ARG A 19 -3.36 -2.89 21.72
C ARG A 19 -2.18 -1.94 21.80
N ARG A 20 -2.40 -0.64 21.56
CA ARG A 20 -1.37 0.40 21.42
C ARG A 20 -0.31 0.03 20.37
N ARG A 21 -0.73 -0.70 19.33
CA ARG A 21 0.10 -1.11 18.19
C ARG A 21 -0.40 -0.43 16.93
N LYS A 22 0.51 0.20 16.19
CA LYS A 22 0.19 0.83 14.91
C LYS A 22 -0.36 -0.17 13.90
N VAL A 23 -1.28 0.29 13.08
CA VAL A 23 -1.84 -0.46 11.95
C VAL A 23 -1.02 -0.14 10.70
N TYR A 24 -0.60 -1.19 9.99
CA TYR A 24 0.16 -1.06 8.76
C TYR A 24 -0.80 -1.17 7.58
N VAL A 25 -0.87 -0.11 6.77
CA VAL A 25 -1.67 -0.06 5.55
C VAL A 25 -0.77 -0.46 4.39
N GLU A 26 -1.09 -1.57 3.73
CA GLU A 26 -0.42 -1.96 2.49
C GLU A 26 -1.05 -1.20 1.31
N TYR A 27 -0.24 -0.46 0.58
CA TYR A 27 -0.67 0.36 -0.56
C TYR A 27 0.11 -0.07 -1.80
N VAL A 28 -0.54 -0.79 -2.69
CA VAL A 28 0.05 -1.25 -3.97
C VAL A 28 0.12 -0.06 -4.93
N MET A 29 1.30 0.19 -5.49
CA MET A 29 1.56 1.32 -6.39
C MET A 29 1.36 0.91 -7.85
N LEU A 30 0.20 1.30 -8.40
CA LEU A 30 -0.23 0.99 -9.77
C LEU A 30 -0.12 2.24 -10.65
N ALA A 31 0.63 2.12 -11.73
CA ALA A 31 0.93 3.23 -12.64
C ALA A 31 -0.35 3.84 -13.25
N GLY A 32 -0.57 5.14 -13.03
CA GLY A 32 -1.69 5.89 -13.60
C GLY A 32 -3.06 5.56 -13.00
N VAL A 33 -3.12 4.71 -11.98
CA VAL A 33 -4.36 4.29 -11.32
C VAL A 33 -4.47 4.90 -9.93
N ASN A 34 -3.46 4.70 -9.09
CA ASN A 34 -3.50 5.10 -7.69
C ASN A 34 -2.19 5.73 -7.17
N ASP A 35 -1.33 6.21 -8.07
CA ASP A 35 0.01 6.69 -7.74
C ASP A 35 0.23 8.19 -7.93
N SER A 36 -0.86 8.97 -8.06
CA SER A 36 -0.78 10.43 -8.15
C SER A 36 -0.45 11.09 -6.81
N THR A 37 0.13 12.29 -6.86
CA THR A 37 0.41 13.07 -5.64
C THR A 37 -0.85 13.55 -4.95
N GLU A 38 -1.94 13.70 -5.69
CA GLU A 38 -3.27 14.06 -5.25
C GLU A 38 -3.83 12.96 -4.34
N GLN A 39 -3.76 11.71 -4.80
CA GLN A 39 -4.15 10.54 -4.01
C GLN A 39 -3.29 10.38 -2.76
N ALA A 40 -1.99 10.71 -2.82
CA ALA A 40 -1.15 10.74 -1.62
C ALA A 40 -1.64 11.77 -0.58
N ARG A 41 -2.08 12.96 -1.03
CA ARG A 41 -2.65 14.00 -0.13
C ARG A 41 -3.97 13.54 0.46
N GLU A 42 -4.82 12.89 -0.32
CA GLU A 42 -6.09 12.33 0.17
C GLU A 42 -5.86 11.24 1.21
N LEU A 43 -4.91 10.32 0.95
CA LEU A 43 -4.52 9.28 1.89
C LEU A 43 -3.98 9.87 3.20
N ALA A 44 -3.16 10.91 3.11
CA ALA A 44 -2.61 11.60 4.27
C ALA A 44 -3.67 12.35 5.10
N LYS A 45 -4.74 12.84 4.47
CA LYS A 45 -5.89 13.42 5.18
C LYS A 45 -6.76 12.35 5.85
N LEU A 46 -6.85 11.17 5.24
CA LEU A 46 -7.70 10.09 5.72
C LEU A 46 -7.09 9.35 6.93
N LEU A 47 -5.76 9.21 6.96
CA LEU A 47 -5.06 8.40 7.96
C LEU A 47 -4.40 9.25 9.06
N ASP A 48 -4.68 8.91 10.31
CA ASP A 48 -4.00 9.48 11.47
C ASP A 48 -2.59 8.89 11.64
N ALA A 49 -1.56 9.75 11.58
CA ALA A 49 -0.16 9.37 11.74
C ALA A 49 0.19 8.73 13.09
N ALA A 50 -0.60 8.96 14.15
CA ALA A 50 -0.41 8.31 15.45
C ALA A 50 -0.81 6.82 15.39
N ILE A 51 -1.79 6.48 14.55
CA ILE A 51 -2.42 5.15 14.49
C ILE A 51 -1.84 4.33 13.35
N PHE A 52 -1.59 4.96 12.21
CA PHE A 52 -1.26 4.27 10.97
C PHE A 52 0.21 4.43 10.56
N LYS A 53 0.66 3.48 9.75
CA LYS A 53 1.89 3.53 8.96
C LYS A 53 1.61 2.93 7.58
N VAL A 54 2.11 3.57 6.52
CA VAL A 54 1.87 3.12 5.14
C VAL A 54 3.08 2.34 4.61
N ASN A 55 2.83 1.18 4.02
CA ASN A 55 3.80 0.43 3.25
C ASN A 55 3.47 0.56 1.77
N LEU A 56 4.24 1.38 1.05
CA LEU A 56 4.16 1.48 -0.40
C LEU A 56 4.80 0.24 -1.02
N ILE A 57 4.03 -0.52 -1.81
CA ILE A 57 4.47 -1.76 -2.42
C ILE A 57 4.57 -1.53 -3.93
N PRO A 58 5.79 -1.45 -4.51
CA PRO A 58 5.96 -1.45 -5.95
C PRO A 58 5.31 -2.71 -6.54
N TYR A 59 4.38 -2.52 -7.47
CA TYR A 59 3.72 -3.64 -8.12
C TYR A 59 4.64 -4.27 -9.18
N ASN A 60 4.73 -5.61 -9.17
CA ASN A 60 5.37 -6.35 -10.27
C ASN A 60 4.28 -6.72 -11.28
N PRO A 61 4.38 -6.28 -12.54
CA PRO A 61 3.33 -6.50 -13.53
C PRO A 61 3.05 -8.00 -13.75
N THR A 62 1.81 -8.42 -13.53
CA THR A 62 1.34 -9.79 -13.83
C THR A 62 0.05 -9.79 -14.64
N GLY A 63 -0.38 -8.65 -15.17
CA GLY A 63 -1.64 -8.49 -15.89
C GLY A 63 -1.76 -7.13 -16.58
N ILE A 64 -2.96 -6.55 -16.57
CA ILE A 64 -3.28 -5.31 -17.31
C ILE A 64 -2.70 -4.03 -16.68
N TYR A 65 -2.24 -4.09 -15.43
CA TYR A 65 -1.72 -2.94 -14.72
C TYR A 65 -0.19 -2.88 -14.79
N GLY A 66 0.34 -1.67 -14.90
CA GLY A 66 1.75 -1.39 -14.73
C GLY A 66 2.11 -1.10 -13.28
N GLY A 67 3.36 -1.37 -12.91
CA GLY A 67 3.92 -0.87 -11.65
C GLY A 67 4.35 0.58 -11.79
N SER A 68 4.07 1.40 -10.78
CA SER A 68 4.49 2.80 -10.76
C SER A 68 6.01 2.95 -10.93
N SER A 69 6.43 4.03 -11.58
CA SER A 69 7.85 4.35 -11.73
C SER A 69 8.48 4.68 -10.38
N ARG A 70 9.83 4.64 -10.30
CA ARG A 70 10.54 5.01 -9.06
C ARG A 70 10.28 6.46 -8.68
N GLU A 71 10.16 7.33 -9.68
CA GLU A 71 9.91 8.76 -9.55
C GLU A 71 8.50 9.00 -8.99
N ALA A 72 7.48 8.31 -9.52
CA ALA A 72 6.11 8.39 -9.02
C ALA A 72 6.01 7.91 -7.56
N ILE A 73 6.63 6.77 -7.24
CA ILE A 73 6.68 6.25 -5.87
C ILE A 73 7.41 7.23 -4.94
N GLY A 74 8.51 7.82 -5.40
CA GLY A 74 9.27 8.83 -4.66
C GLY A 74 8.44 10.09 -4.38
N ALA A 75 7.72 10.59 -5.39
CA ALA A 75 6.85 11.76 -5.27
C ALA A 75 5.68 11.49 -4.31
N PHE A 76 5.04 10.32 -4.43
CA PHE A 76 3.97 9.88 -3.54
C PHE A 76 4.47 9.81 -2.08
N LYS A 77 5.61 9.15 -1.86
CA LYS A 77 6.24 9.05 -0.55
C LYS A 77 6.59 10.43 0.02
N HIS A 78 7.13 11.33 -0.81
CA HIS A 78 7.48 12.68 -0.39
C HIS A 78 6.26 13.45 0.15
N VAL A 79 5.09 13.29 -0.48
CA VAL A 79 3.84 13.89 0.03
C VAL A 79 3.48 13.34 1.41
N LEU A 80 3.54 12.01 1.60
CA LEU A 80 3.25 11.39 2.90
C LEU A 80 4.24 11.85 3.98
N ASP A 81 5.53 11.95 3.64
CA ASP A 81 6.57 12.42 4.54
C ASP A 81 6.34 13.88 4.97
N ARG A 82 5.97 14.77 4.04
CA ARG A 82 5.61 16.16 4.36
C ARG A 82 4.38 16.27 5.25
N ALA A 83 3.43 15.34 5.10
CA ALA A 83 2.27 15.23 5.99
C ALA A 83 2.60 14.53 7.32
N ARG A 84 3.86 14.13 7.55
CA ARG A 84 4.32 13.38 8.73
C ARG A 84 3.61 12.03 8.91
N LEU A 85 3.04 11.46 7.85
CA LEU A 85 2.48 10.12 7.86
C LEU A 85 3.62 9.11 7.66
N PRO A 86 3.93 8.26 8.65
CA PRO A 86 5.05 7.32 8.54
C PRO A 86 4.84 6.40 7.34
N SER A 87 5.84 6.34 6.46
CA SER A 87 5.77 5.53 5.25
C SER A 87 7.08 4.82 4.95
N THR A 88 7.01 3.61 4.40
CA THR A 88 8.17 2.88 3.86
C THR A 88 7.86 2.34 2.47
N VAL A 89 8.88 2.26 1.62
CA VAL A 89 8.77 1.56 0.33
C VAL A 89 9.33 0.15 0.51
N ARG A 90 8.53 -0.86 0.19
CA ARG A 90 8.95 -2.26 0.28
C ARG A 90 10.02 -2.50 -0.79
N LEU A 91 11.21 -2.90 -0.35
CA LEU A 91 12.27 -3.34 -1.26
C LEU A 91 11.83 -4.65 -1.92
N THR A 92 11.64 -4.65 -3.24
CA THR A 92 11.56 -5.88 -4.03
C THR A 92 12.93 -6.51 -4.04
N ARG A 93 13.23 -7.39 -3.07
CA ARG A 93 14.38 -8.30 -3.16
C ARG A 93 14.11 -9.26 -4.32
N GLY A 94 15.07 -9.43 -5.24
CA GLY A 94 14.98 -10.42 -6.31
C GLY A 94 14.51 -9.93 -7.69
N ARG A 95 14.71 -8.66 -8.05
CA ARG A 95 14.53 -8.26 -9.46
C ARG A 95 15.56 -8.91 -10.40
N ASP A 96 16.63 -9.46 -9.83
CA ASP A 96 17.72 -10.14 -10.54
C ASP A 96 17.47 -11.66 -10.67
N ILE A 97 16.46 -12.20 -9.97
CA ILE A 97 16.08 -13.61 -9.98
C ILE A 97 14.57 -13.70 -9.86
N ALA A 98 13.84 -13.92 -10.96
CA ALA A 98 12.38 -13.93 -11.10
C ALA A 98 11.60 -14.70 -10.00
N ALA A 99 11.53 -14.14 -8.79
CA ALA A 99 10.99 -14.76 -7.58
C ALA A 99 10.20 -13.73 -6.76
N ALA A 100 9.59 -12.76 -7.43
CA ALA A 100 8.78 -11.77 -6.75
C ALA A 100 7.38 -12.33 -6.42
N CYS A 101 6.92 -12.08 -5.19
CA CYS A 101 5.61 -12.52 -4.68
C CYS A 101 4.46 -12.12 -5.62
N GLY A 102 3.61 -13.10 -5.97
CA GLY A 102 2.51 -12.98 -6.92
C GLY A 102 2.28 -14.23 -7.78
N GLN A 103 3.18 -15.22 -7.72
CA GLN A 103 3.17 -16.42 -8.57
C GLN A 103 2.50 -17.68 -7.98
N LEU A 104 1.91 -17.60 -6.78
CA LEU A 104 1.11 -18.70 -6.25
C LEU A 104 -0.32 -18.64 -6.82
N ALA A 105 -0.42 -18.70 -8.15
CA ALA A 105 -1.61 -19.25 -8.80
C ALA A 105 -1.43 -20.77 -8.74
N GLY A 106 -1.96 -21.38 -7.67
CA GLY A 106 -2.05 -22.83 -7.60
C GLY A 106 -2.84 -23.31 -8.81
N SER A 107 -2.20 -24.08 -9.68
CA SER A 107 -2.91 -24.88 -10.67
C SER A 107 -3.88 -25.79 -9.90
N ALA A 108 -5.14 -25.38 -9.81
CA ALA A 108 -6.22 -26.29 -9.53
C ALA A 108 -6.37 -27.14 -10.80
N THR A 109 -5.48 -28.13 -10.96
CA THR A 109 -5.69 -29.23 -11.89
C THR A 109 -6.91 -29.97 -11.38
N THR A 110 -8.02 -29.75 -12.07
CA THR A 110 -9.22 -30.57 -11.96
C THR A 110 -8.87 -31.94 -12.52
N ALA A 111 -8.89 -32.96 -11.67
CA ALA A 111 -9.08 -34.35 -12.02
C ALA A 111 -9.83 -35.02 -10.86
#